data_AF-A0A9Q3H465-F1
#
_entry.id   AF-A0A9Q3H465-F1
#
_cell.length_a   1.000
_cell.length_b   1.000
_cell.length_c   1.000
_cell.angle_alpha   90.00
_cell.angle_beta   90.00
_cell.angle_gamma   90.00
#
_symmetry.space_group_name_H-M   'P 1'
#
loop_
_entity.id
_entity.type
_entity.pdbx_description
1 polymer ?
#
loop_
_entity_poly.entity_id
_entity_poly.type
_entity_poly.pdbx_seq_one_letter_code
_entity_poly.pdbx_strand_id
1 'polypeptide(L)' 'MTHNQIEIGCESSGTPNVNKNPSITVTSRKLYCPFRLYARKYAKSTTWTLKVKNTEHSHDATENIMEHPALRKFNEQETS' A
#
# COMPACT_ATOMS: atom_id res chain seq x y z
N MET A 1 12.88 21.19 -1.99
CA MET A 1 13.26 19.94 -1.31
C MET A 1 13.08 18.81 -2.31
N THR A 2 14.14 18.11 -2.71
CA THR A 2 14.02 16.95 -3.61
C THR A 2 13.66 15.73 -2.79
N HIS A 3 12.41 15.27 -2.92
CA HIS A 3 11.95 14.01 -2.31
C HIS A 3 12.58 12.82 -3.06
N ASN A 4 13.85 12.52 -2.73
CA ASN A 4 14.59 11.40 -3.31
C ASN A 4 14.23 10.05 -2.68
N GLN A 5 13.19 10.01 -1.85
CA GLN A 5 12.78 8.84 -1.09
C GLN A 5 11.26 8.76 -0.98
N ILE A 6 10.74 7.55 -1.06
CA ILE A 6 9.31 7.23 -1.00
C ILE A 6 9.16 6.01 -0.09
N GLU A 7 8.15 6.04 0.76
CA GLU A 7 7.71 4.87 1.52
C GLU A 7 6.35 4.42 0.99
N ILE A 8 6.25 3.12 0.68
CA ILE A 8 5.09 2.47 0.08
C ILE A 8 4.58 1.43 1.09
N GLY A 9 3.28 1.45 1.33
CA GLY A 9 2.59 0.47 2.17
C GLY A 9 1.38 -0.12 1.44
N CYS A 10 0.72 -1.10 2.07
CA CYS A 10 -0.53 -1.64 1.55
C CYS A 10 -1.64 -0.58 1.58
N GLU A 11 -2.54 -0.65 0.62
CA GLU A 11 -3.68 0.25 0.54
C GLU A 11 -4.62 0.05 1.73
N SER A 12 -4.92 1.15 2.43
CA SER A 12 -5.88 1.15 3.54
C SER A 12 -7.28 1.31 2.98
N SER A 13 -7.97 0.21 2.70
CA SER A 13 -9.41 0.22 2.39
C SER A 13 -10.22 -0.20 3.61
N GLY A 14 -11.05 0.71 4.12
CA GLY A 14 -11.96 0.48 5.22
C GLY A 14 -12.43 1.80 5.85
N THR A 15 -13.73 1.98 6.04
CA THR A 15 -14.25 2.96 6.99
C THR A 15 -14.31 2.31 8.37
N PRO A 16 -13.91 2.99 9.46
CA PRO A 16 -14.10 2.45 10.79
C PRO A 16 -15.61 2.31 11.04
N ASN A 17 -16.11 1.08 11.08
CA ASN A 17 -17.50 0.81 11.45
C ASN A 17 -17.60 0.88 12.98
N VAL A 18 -18.05 2.01 13.51
CA VAL A 18 -18.12 2.31 14.96
C VAL A 18 -19.20 1.49 15.68
N ASN A 19 -20.02 0.68 14.97
CA ASN A 19 -21.24 0.08 15.50
C ASN A 19 -21.24 -1.46 15.65
N LYS A 20 -20.08 -2.14 15.72
CA LYS A 20 -20.07 -3.58 16.04
C LYS A 20 -19.23 -3.91 17.27
N ASN A 21 -19.88 -4.63 18.18
CA ASN A 21 -19.44 -5.28 19.42
C ASN A 21 -17.91 -5.59 19.46
N PRO A 22 -17.18 -5.26 20.55
CA PRO A 22 -15.72 -5.40 20.64
C PRO A 22 -15.15 -6.83 20.58
N SER A 23 -16.00 -7.85 20.39
CA SER A 23 -15.60 -9.27 20.38
C SER A 23 -15.62 -9.93 18.99
N ILE A 24 -15.75 -9.15 17.90
CA ILE A 24 -15.51 -9.70 16.56
C ILE A 24 -14.00 -9.74 16.35
N THR A 25 -13.42 -10.94 16.33
CA THR A 25 -12.07 -11.20 15.86
C THR A 25 -11.91 -10.56 14.48
N VAL A 26 -11.18 -9.45 14.43
CA VAL A 26 -10.97 -8.69 13.21
C VAL A 26 -9.84 -9.34 12.40
N THR A 27 -10.16 -10.47 11.77
CA THR A 27 -9.35 -11.03 10.69
C THR A 27 -9.33 -10.01 9.55
N SER A 28 -8.15 -9.49 9.21
CA SER A 28 -7.93 -8.64 8.03
C SER A 28 -8.53 -7.22 8.08
N ARG A 29 -8.10 -6.40 9.05
CA ARG A 29 -8.14 -4.94 8.81
C ARG A 29 -6.96 -4.59 7.90
N LYS A 30 -7.22 -4.30 6.62
CA LYS A 30 -6.28 -3.61 5.70
C LYS A 30 -5.85 -2.22 6.26
N LEU A 31 -6.56 -1.75 7.28
CA LEU A 31 -6.19 -0.61 8.11
C LEU A 31 -4.96 -0.97 8.97
N TYR A 32 -3.84 -0.26 8.75
CA TYR A 32 -2.58 -0.39 9.50
C TYR A 32 -1.74 -1.64 9.23
N CYS A 33 -1.76 -2.18 7.99
CA CYS A 33 -0.82 -3.24 7.60
C CYS A 33 0.64 -2.81 7.89
N PRO A 34 1.46 -3.64 8.54
CA PRO A 34 2.81 -3.26 8.97
C PRO A 34 3.85 -3.38 7.84
N PHE A 35 3.48 -3.95 6.69
CA PHE A 35 4.33 -4.03 5.50
C PHE A 35 4.83 -2.64 5.07
N ARG A 36 6.14 -2.53 4.81
CA ARG A 36 6.77 -1.28 4.34
C ARG A 36 7.84 -1.55 3.31
N LEU A 37 7.71 -0.90 2.16
CA LEU A 37 8.69 -0.84 1.09
C LEU A 37 9.26 0.57 1.00
N TYR A 38 10.57 0.68 0.92
CA TYR A 38 11.27 1.96 0.83
C TYR A 38 11.97 2.06 -0.51
N ALA A 39 11.70 3.12 -1.26
CA ALA A 39 12.35 3.42 -2.53
C ALA A 39 13.22 4.67 -2.35
N ARG A 40 14.49 4.59 -2.76
CA ARG A 40 15.41 5.73 -2.76
C ARG A 40 16.01 5.90 -4.15
N LYS A 41 15.92 7.12 -4.69
CA LYS A 41 16.61 7.50 -5.93
C LYS A 41 18.04 7.89 -5.63
N TYR A 42 18.99 7.38 -6.42
CA TYR A 42 20.35 7.87 -6.37
C TYR A 42 20.41 9.27 -6.97
N ALA A 43 20.89 10.26 -6.20
CA ALA A 43 20.81 11.67 -6.55
C ALA A 43 21.42 12.06 -7.91
N LYS A 44 22.37 11.26 -8.41
CA LYS A 44 23.09 11.51 -9.67
C LYS A 44 22.77 10.52 -10.79
N SER A 45 21.77 9.65 -10.61
CA SER A 45 21.42 8.66 -11.62
C SER A 45 19.90 8.51 -11.75
N THR A 46 19.48 7.80 -12.80
CA THR A 46 18.09 7.39 -13.00
C THR A 46 17.74 6.12 -12.21
N THR A 47 18.70 5.54 -11.49
CA THR A 47 18.53 4.29 -10.75
C THR A 47 17.83 4.52 -9.40
N TRP A 48 16.95 3.56 -9.07
CA TRP A 48 16.28 3.47 -7.78
C TRP A 48 16.73 2.21 -7.04
N THR A 49 16.88 2.30 -5.72
CA THR A 49 17.02 1.14 -4.85
C THR A 49 15.73 0.94 -4.06
N LEU A 50 15.21 -0.28 -4.10
CA LEU A 50 14.04 -0.71 -3.35
C LEU A 50 14.50 -1.61 -2.21
N LYS A 51 14.03 -1.34 -0.99
CA LYS A 51 14.31 -2.14 0.20
C LYS A 51 13.03 -2.42 0.96
N VAL A 52 12.73 -3.69 1.20
CA VAL A 52 11.66 -4.08 2.12
C VAL A 52 12.15 -3.84 3.55
N LYS A 53 11.44 -3.00 4.30
CA LYS A 53 11.70 -2.73 5.74
C LYS A 53 10.96 -3.72 6.63
N ASN A 54 9.75 -4.12 6.23
CA ASN A 54 8.94 -5.10 6.94
C ASN A 54 8.18 -5.96 5.92
N THR A 55 8.32 -7.27 6.06
CA THR A 55 7.71 -8.30 5.20
C THR A 55 6.35 -8.76 5.71
N GLU A 56 6.01 -8.47 6.97
CA GLU A 56 4.79 -8.98 7.59
C GLU A 56 3.55 -8.26 7.07
N HIS A 57 2.51 -9.04 6.79
CA HIS A 57 1.19 -8.55 6.40
C HIS A 57 0.15 -8.96 7.45
N SER A 58 -0.77 -8.05 7.75
CA SER A 58 -1.91 -8.32 8.64
C SER A 58 -3.17 -8.79 7.88
N HIS A 59 -3.02 -9.08 6.60
CA HIS A 59 -4.07 -9.47 5.67
C HIS A 59 -3.47 -10.36 4.58
N ASP A 60 -4.32 -11.17 3.95
CA ASP A 60 -3.92 -11.97 2.81
C ASP A 60 -3.70 -11.09 1.57
N ALA A 61 -2.87 -11.59 0.65
CA ALA A 61 -2.72 -10.97 -0.67
C ALA A 61 -4.07 -11.02 -1.40
N THR A 62 -4.43 -9.91 -2.05
CA THR A 62 -5.63 -9.87 -2.89
C THR A 62 -5.36 -10.59 -4.21
N GLU A 63 -6.23 -11.52 -4.60
CA GLU A 63 -6.13 -12.25 -5.88
C GLU A 63 -6.55 -11.39 -7.07
N ASN A 64 -7.47 -10.45 -6.85
CA ASN A 64 -7.97 -9.54 -7.87
C ASN A 64 -7.41 -8.11 -7.70
N ILE A 65 -6.40 -7.77 -8.49
CA ILE A 65 -5.75 -6.46 -8.43
C ILE A 65 -6.71 -5.29 -8.74
N MET A 66 -7.82 -5.54 -9.43
CA MET A 66 -8.83 -4.50 -9.74
C MET A 66 -9.59 -4.02 -8.49
N GLU A 67 -9.49 -4.75 -7.37
CA GLU A 67 -10.02 -4.33 -6.08
C GLU A 67 -9.19 -3.23 -5.43
N HIS A 68 -8.04 -2.85 -6.01
CA HIS A 68 -7.27 -1.69 -5.59
C HIS A 68 -7.82 -0.39 -6.21
N PRO A 69 -8.42 0.53 -5.43
CA PRO A 69 -8.79 1.87 -5.89
C PRO A 69 -7.72 2.60 -6.71
N ALA A 70 -6.44 2.43 -6.40
CA ALA A 70 -5.35 2.99 -7.20
C ALA A 70 -5.34 2.46 -8.65
N LEU A 71 -5.63 1.17 -8.85
CA LEU A 71 -5.66 0.55 -10.18
C LEU A 71 -6.95 0.83 -10.94
N ARG A 72 -8.06 1.12 -10.25
CA ARG A 72 -9.29 1.62 -10.90
C ARG A 72 -9.08 2.95 -11.63
N LYS A 73 -8.06 3.73 -11.26
CA LYS A 73 -7.69 4.98 -11.95
C LYS A 73 -6.79 4.75 -13.16
N PHE A 74 -6.19 3.56 -13.29
CA PHE A 74 -5.26 3.16 -14.35
C PHE A 74 -6.00 2.54 -15.55
N ASN A 75 -7.12 3.13 -15.96
CA ASN A 75 -7.71 2.75 -17.24
C ASN A 75 -6.81 3.29 -18.37
N GLU A 76 -6.63 2.50 -19.44
CA GLU A 76 -5.71 2.73 -20.58
C GLU A 76 -5.85 4.09 -21.32
N GLN A 77 -6.69 5.00 -20.85
CA GLN A 77 -6.95 6.31 -21.45
C GLN A 77 -6.07 7.44 -20.91
N GLU A 78 -5.17 7.20 -19.95
CA GLU A 78 -4.12 8.18 -19.63
C GLU A 78 -3.02 8.14 -20.70
N THR A 79 -3.32 8.71 -21.86
CA THR A 79 -2.33 9.05 -22.89
C THR A 79 -1.42 10.15 -22.36
N SER A 80 -0.11 9.89 -22.35
CA SER A 80 0.95 10.88 -22.07
C SER A 80 1.03 11.97 -23.15
#